data_AF-A0A9E4MBT5-F1
#
_entry.id   AF-A0A9E4MBT5-F1
#
_cell.length_a   1.000
_cell.length_b   1.000
_cell.length_c   1.000
_cell.angle_alpha   90.00
_cell.angle_beta   90.00
_cell.angle_gamma   90.00
#
_symmetry.space_group_name_H-M   'P 1'
#
loop_
_entity.id
_entity.type
_entity.pdbx_description
1 polymer ?
#
loop_
_entity_poly.entity_id
_entity_poly.type
_entity_poly.pdbx_seq_one_letter_code
_entity_poly.pdbx_strand_id
1 'polypeptide(L)'
;MKRSAIFVVAVLFASASLSTAQEPTAGNGVPQFAPVTWERLVNAADEPHNWLMYNGTLDSQRFSRLDQIDASNVADLELKWAYNIRQLDRTETTPLVVDGVMFITESPSNVTAVDATSGRPFWRYEHQLPDDLRICCGRNNRGVAIL
;
A
#
# COMPACT_ATOMS: atom_id res chain seq x y z
N MET A 1 45.88 22.10 -63.55
CA MET A 1 45.72 21.87 -62.09
C MET A 1 44.50 22.65 -61.60
N LYS A 2 43.33 22.02 -61.53
CA LYS A 2 42.12 22.59 -60.92
C LYS A 2 41.49 21.49 -60.06
N ARG A 3 41.46 21.69 -58.74
CA ARG A 3 40.92 20.75 -57.75
C ARG A 3 39.44 21.06 -57.58
N SER A 4 38.55 20.12 -57.89
CA SER A 4 37.13 20.20 -57.54
C SER A 4 36.90 19.55 -56.18
N ALA A 5 36.35 20.30 -55.25
CA ALA A 5 36.06 19.87 -53.88
C ALA A 5 34.72 19.12 -53.83
N ILE A 6 34.70 17.98 -53.12
CA ILE A 6 33.50 17.21 -52.78
C ILE A 6 32.91 17.82 -51.50
N PHE A 7 31.65 18.25 -51.53
CA PHE A 7 30.90 18.65 -50.34
C PHE A 7 30.30 17.41 -49.68
N VAL A 8 30.77 17.07 -48.49
CA VAL A 8 30.16 16.05 -47.63
C VAL A 8 29.13 16.76 -46.73
N VAL A 9 27.86 16.39 -46.87
CA VAL A 9 26.81 16.82 -45.94
C VAL A 9 26.88 15.94 -44.70
N ALA A 10 27.34 16.50 -43.58
CA ALA A 10 27.33 15.83 -42.29
C ALA A 10 25.92 15.92 -41.67
N VAL A 11 25.23 14.79 -41.56
CA VAL A 11 23.97 14.69 -40.81
C VAL A 11 24.34 14.50 -39.33
N LEU A 12 24.11 15.54 -38.53
CA LEU A 12 24.24 15.49 -37.07
C LEU A 12 23.03 14.76 -36.48
N PHE A 13 23.22 13.51 -36.06
CA PHE A 13 22.28 12.84 -35.16
C PHE A 13 22.50 13.36 -33.75
N ALA A 14 21.62 14.25 -33.28
CA ALA A 14 21.54 14.61 -31.87
C ALA A 14 20.92 13.44 -31.10
N SER A 15 21.74 12.69 -30.37
CA SER A 15 21.26 11.69 -29.41
C SER A 15 20.68 12.42 -28.19
N ALA A 16 19.35 12.54 -28.15
CA ALA A 16 18.65 12.94 -26.93
C ALA A 16 18.72 11.77 -25.95
N SER A 17 19.58 11.87 -24.94
CA SER A 17 19.55 10.98 -23.78
C SER A 17 18.23 11.21 -23.04
N LEU A 18 17.31 10.25 -23.12
CA LEU A 18 16.16 10.20 -22.23
C LEU A 18 16.68 10.02 -20.80
N SER A 19 16.65 11.09 -20.02
CA SER A 19 16.81 11.00 -18.58
C SER A 19 15.61 10.22 -18.05
N THR A 20 15.81 8.95 -17.70
CA THR A 20 14.85 8.23 -16.89
C THR A 20 14.69 9.00 -15.58
N ALA A 21 13.48 9.46 -15.28
CA ALA A 21 13.18 9.98 -13.95
C ALA A 21 13.46 8.85 -12.95
N GLN A 22 14.49 9.02 -12.13
CA GLN A 22 14.76 8.15 -10.99
C GLN A 22 13.56 8.25 -10.06
N GLU A 23 12.83 7.15 -9.86
CA GLU A 23 11.79 7.10 -8.84
C GLU A 23 12.41 7.44 -7.48
N PRO A 24 11.72 8.22 -6.63
CA PRO A 24 12.23 8.55 -5.31
C PRO A 24 12.41 7.26 -4.53
N THR A 25 13.65 6.93 -4.21
CA THR A 25 13.96 5.78 -3.35
C THR A 25 13.31 6.03 -2.00
N ALA A 26 12.24 5.29 -1.70
CA ALA A 26 11.59 5.32 -0.40
C ALA A 26 12.63 5.10 0.70
N GLY A 27 12.70 6.04 1.65
CA GLY A 27 13.66 6.00 2.75
C GLY A 27 13.45 4.80 3.65
N ASN A 28 14.49 3.96 3.74
CA ASN A 28 14.95 3.21 4.90
C ASN A 28 13.89 2.45 5.73
N GLY A 29 13.43 1.30 5.21
CA GLY A 29 12.94 0.21 6.07
C GLY A 29 11.48 -0.19 5.88
N VAL A 30 10.78 0.36 4.89
CA VAL A 30 9.51 -0.21 4.40
C VAL A 30 9.85 -1.35 3.43
N PRO A 31 9.34 -2.57 3.65
CA PRO A 31 9.46 -3.64 2.66
C PRO A 31 8.88 -3.18 1.33
N GLN A 32 9.63 -3.41 0.25
CA GLN A 32 9.08 -3.26 -1.10
C GLN A 32 8.11 -4.42 -1.32
N PHE A 33 6.86 -4.10 -1.65
CA PHE A 33 5.83 -5.06 -2.01
C PHE A 33 5.53 -4.97 -3.51
N ALA A 34 5.00 -6.05 -4.08
CA ALA A 34 4.67 -6.07 -5.51
C ALA A 34 3.50 -5.11 -5.77
N PRO A 35 3.50 -4.35 -6.89
CA PRO A 35 2.36 -3.49 -7.25
C PRO A 35 1.04 -4.27 -7.19
N VAL A 36 0.01 -3.66 -6.60
CA VAL A 36 -1.30 -4.31 -6.46
C VAL A 36 -2.14 -4.02 -7.70
N THR A 37 -1.82 -4.68 -8.81
CA THR A 37 -2.55 -4.45 -10.05
C THR A 37 -3.99 -4.96 -9.98
N TRP A 38 -4.82 -4.51 -10.92
CA TRP A 38 -6.18 -5.03 -11.08
C TRP A 38 -6.21 -6.56 -11.22
N GLU A 39 -5.29 -7.14 -11.99
CA GLU A 39 -5.19 -8.59 -12.15
C GLU A 39 -4.86 -9.29 -10.84
N ARG A 40 -4.00 -8.70 -9.99
CA ARG A 40 -3.70 -9.22 -8.66
C ARG A 40 -4.94 -9.20 -7.77
N LEU A 41 -5.74 -8.13 -7.82
CA LEU A 41 -7.00 -8.03 -7.08
C LEU A 41 -8.05 -9.06 -7.55
N VAL A 42 -8.16 -9.28 -8.85
CA VAL A 42 -9.05 -10.32 -9.42
C VAL A 42 -8.66 -11.71 -8.92
N ASN A 43 -7.36 -11.98 -8.78
CA ASN A 43 -6.83 -13.26 -8.33
C ASN A 43 -6.43 -13.28 -6.84
N ALA A 44 -6.96 -12.36 -6.02
CA ALA A 44 -6.55 -12.24 -4.61
C ALA A 44 -6.69 -13.54 -3.80
N ALA A 45 -7.64 -14.42 -4.19
CA ALA A 45 -7.86 -15.72 -3.56
C ALA A 45 -6.68 -16.70 -3.71
N ASP A 46 -5.76 -16.45 -4.64
CA ASP A 46 -4.55 -17.25 -4.88
C ASP A 46 -3.39 -16.82 -3.95
N GLU A 47 -3.53 -15.69 -3.24
CA GLU A 47 -2.57 -15.17 -2.28
C GLU A 47 -3.15 -15.12 -0.85
N PRO A 48 -3.47 -16.25 -0.21
CA PRO A 48 -4.18 -16.27 1.07
C PRO A 48 -3.40 -15.66 2.24
N HIS A 49 -2.10 -15.41 2.06
CA HIS A 49 -1.26 -14.69 3.03
C HIS A 49 -1.44 -13.16 2.97
N ASN A 50 -2.12 -12.65 1.95
CA ASN A 50 -2.46 -11.25 1.76
C ASN A 50 -3.96 -10.99 1.99
N TRP A 51 -4.30 -9.76 2.34
CA TRP A 51 -5.68 -9.26 2.43
C TRP A 51 -5.77 -7.96 1.64
N LEU A 52 -5.99 -8.07 0.33
CA LEU A 52 -5.79 -6.98 -0.63
C LEU A 52 -6.98 -6.03 -0.74
N MET A 53 -8.14 -6.40 -0.20
CA MET A 53 -9.40 -5.66 -0.36
C MET A 53 -10.17 -5.60 0.95
N TYR A 54 -11.10 -4.64 1.08
CA TYR A 54 -11.92 -4.47 2.30
C TYR A 54 -12.60 -5.78 2.76
N ASN A 55 -13.04 -6.64 1.84
CA ASN A 55 -13.63 -7.95 2.15
C ASN A 55 -12.74 -9.15 1.77
N GLY A 56 -11.45 -8.93 1.55
CA GLY A 56 -10.47 -9.94 1.13
C GLY A 56 -10.46 -10.16 -0.39
N THR A 57 -11.61 -10.51 -0.95
CA THR A 57 -11.82 -10.86 -2.37
C THR A 57 -13.00 -10.08 -2.98
N LEU A 58 -13.10 -10.05 -4.31
CA LEU A 58 -14.16 -9.33 -5.04
C LEU A 58 -15.57 -9.87 -4.77
N ASP A 59 -15.71 -11.17 -4.49
CA ASP A 59 -16.98 -11.80 -4.13
C ASP A 59 -17.42 -11.49 -2.67
N SER A 60 -16.58 -10.75 -1.92
CA SER A 60 -16.90 -10.17 -0.62
C SER A 60 -17.30 -11.16 0.48
N GLN A 61 -16.81 -12.40 0.43
CA GLN A 61 -17.15 -13.42 1.42
C GLN A 61 -16.47 -13.24 2.78
N ARG A 62 -15.38 -12.46 2.85
CA ARG A 62 -14.53 -12.34 4.06
C ARG A 62 -14.04 -13.70 4.57
N PHE A 63 -13.79 -14.64 3.66
CA PHE A 63 -13.32 -15.98 3.97
C PHE A 63 -11.81 -16.07 3.74
N SER A 64 -11.06 -16.53 4.75
CA SER A 64 -9.63 -16.85 4.62
C SER A 64 -9.44 -18.35 4.39
N ARG A 65 -8.54 -18.70 3.46
CA ARG A 65 -8.14 -20.10 3.20
C ARG A 65 -6.98 -20.55 4.09
N LEU A 66 -6.45 -19.67 4.96
CA LEU A 66 -5.43 -20.05 5.94
C LEU A 66 -6.03 -20.95 7.01
N ASP A 67 -5.34 -22.02 7.36
CA ASP A 67 -5.80 -23.08 8.26
C ASP A 67 -4.83 -23.40 9.40
N GLN A 68 -3.74 -22.62 9.55
CA GLN A 68 -2.78 -22.80 10.64
C GLN A 68 -3.43 -22.69 12.04
N ILE A 69 -4.46 -21.85 12.16
CA ILE A 69 -5.26 -21.68 13.37
C ILE A 69 -6.64 -22.30 13.12
N ASP A 70 -7.02 -23.25 13.97
CA ASP A 70 -8.28 -23.97 13.86
C ASP A 70 -8.89 -24.25 15.24
N ALA A 71 -10.04 -24.95 15.27
CA ALA A 71 -10.77 -25.23 16.49
C ALA A 71 -10.00 -26.10 17.51
N SER A 72 -8.96 -26.81 17.08
CA SER A 72 -8.13 -27.66 17.94
C SER A 72 -7.03 -26.89 18.68
N ASN A 73 -6.57 -25.75 18.13
CA ASN A 73 -5.41 -25.01 18.66
C ASN A 73 -5.68 -23.52 18.98
N VAL A 74 -6.88 -22.99 18.69
CA VAL A 74 -7.23 -21.58 18.96
C VAL A 74 -7.06 -21.19 20.45
N ALA A 75 -7.13 -22.16 21.36
CA ALA A 75 -6.91 -21.96 22.78
C ALA A 75 -5.47 -21.56 23.14
N ASP A 76 -4.50 -21.83 22.26
CA ASP A 76 -3.08 -21.55 22.47
C ASP A 76 -2.65 -20.17 21.93
N LEU A 77 -3.58 -19.36 21.43
CA LEU A 77 -3.28 -18.04 20.89
C LEU A 77 -2.77 -17.09 21.97
N GLU A 78 -1.69 -16.39 21.66
CA GLU A 78 -1.11 -15.34 22.47
C GLU A 78 -1.00 -14.03 21.68
N LEU A 79 -1.03 -12.91 22.41
CA LEU A 79 -0.78 -11.60 21.82
C LEU A 79 0.67 -11.51 21.34
N LYS A 80 0.89 -11.36 20.04
CA LYS A 80 2.23 -11.16 19.47
C LYS A 80 2.71 -9.71 19.55
N TRP A 81 1.84 -8.75 19.26
CA TRP A 81 2.13 -7.33 19.35
C TRP A 81 0.83 -6.52 19.43
N ALA A 82 0.94 -5.27 19.88
CA ALA A 82 -0.15 -4.31 19.87
C ALA A 82 0.33 -2.97 19.31
N TYR A 83 -0.52 -2.31 18.50
CA TYR A 83 -0.27 -0.97 17.98
C TYR A 83 -1.23 0.01 18.66
N ASN A 84 -0.67 1.08 19.24
CA ASN A 84 -1.45 2.13 19.90
C ASN A 84 -1.88 3.19 18.89
N ILE A 85 -3.17 3.21 18.55
CA ILE A 85 -3.78 4.27 17.75
C ILE A 85 -3.65 5.60 18.50
N ARG A 86 -3.16 6.64 17.81
CA ARG A 86 -2.79 7.92 18.45
C ARG A 86 -4.00 8.76 18.87
N GLN A 87 -5.12 8.58 18.17
CA GLN A 87 -6.36 9.30 18.45
C GLN A 87 -7.37 8.38 19.13
N LEU A 88 -7.84 8.80 20.31
CA LEU A 88 -8.95 8.14 21.01
C LEU A 88 -10.28 8.58 20.39
N ASP A 89 -10.66 7.93 19.29
CA ASP A 89 -11.94 8.11 18.61
C ASP A 89 -12.39 6.75 18.04
N ARG A 90 -13.52 6.70 17.34
CA ARG A 90 -14.08 5.45 16.80
C ARG A 90 -13.20 4.87 15.69
N THR A 91 -12.77 3.62 15.88
CA THR A 91 -11.99 2.87 14.89
C THR A 91 -12.88 1.84 14.21
N GLU A 92 -13.10 1.99 12.91
CA GLU A 92 -13.87 1.05 12.07
C GLU A 92 -13.01 0.43 10.94
N THR A 93 -11.68 0.54 11.02
CA THR A 93 -10.75 0.08 9.99
C THR A 93 -10.83 -1.44 9.79
N THR A 94 -10.98 -1.89 8.54
CA THR A 94 -10.53 -3.23 8.13
C THR A 94 -9.10 -3.10 7.59
N PRO A 95 -8.07 -3.65 8.25
CA PRO A 95 -6.70 -3.57 7.77
C PRO A 95 -6.55 -4.25 6.41
N LEU A 96 -5.77 -3.64 5.51
CA LEU A 96 -5.25 -4.34 4.33
C LEU A 96 -3.84 -4.82 4.63
N VAL A 97 -3.49 -6.03 4.18
CA VAL A 97 -2.14 -6.59 4.34
C VAL A 97 -1.61 -6.97 2.97
N VAL A 98 -0.48 -6.38 2.59
CA VAL A 98 0.19 -6.62 1.31
C VAL A 98 1.67 -6.87 1.57
N ASP A 99 2.09 -8.10 1.31
CA ASP A 99 3.49 -8.57 1.39
C ASP A 99 4.19 -8.14 2.69
N GLY A 100 3.49 -8.29 3.82
CA GLY A 100 3.99 -7.97 5.17
C GLY A 100 3.79 -6.52 5.63
N VAL A 101 3.24 -5.65 4.78
CA VAL A 101 2.85 -4.29 5.15
C VAL A 101 1.35 -4.24 5.45
N MET A 102 0.98 -3.83 6.66
CA MET A 102 -0.39 -3.63 7.10
C MET A 102 -0.77 -2.14 7.01
N PHE A 103 -1.86 -1.82 6.33
CA PHE A 103 -2.41 -0.47 6.23
C PHE A 103 -3.65 -0.36 7.10
N ILE A 104 -3.65 0.58 8.04
CA ILE A 104 -4.77 0.88 8.92
C ILE A 104 -5.20 2.33 8.78
N THR A 105 -6.50 2.59 8.90
CA THR A 105 -7.02 3.96 9.01
C THR A 105 -7.28 4.33 10.46
N GLU A 106 -7.02 5.59 10.76
CA GLU A 106 -7.23 6.18 12.08
C GLU A 106 -8.05 7.46 11.93
N SER A 107 -8.92 7.75 12.89
CA SER A 107 -9.65 9.01 12.87
C SER A 107 -8.69 10.21 12.83
N PRO A 108 -9.02 11.26 12.06
CA PRO A 108 -10.29 11.43 11.36
C PRO A 108 -10.33 10.89 9.91
N SER A 109 -9.19 10.76 9.25
CA SER A 109 -9.00 10.12 7.92
C SER A 109 -7.50 9.89 7.67
N ASN A 110 -6.76 9.55 8.74
CA ASN A 110 -5.33 9.30 8.68
C ASN A 110 -5.07 7.85 8.24
N VAL A 111 -3.89 7.60 7.70
CA VAL A 111 -3.44 6.25 7.31
C VAL A 111 -2.09 5.98 7.95
N THR A 112 -1.91 4.80 8.53
CA THR A 112 -0.60 4.33 9.00
C THR A 112 -0.26 3.03 8.28
N ALA A 113 0.94 2.95 7.72
CA ALA A 113 1.52 1.68 7.29
C ALA A 113 2.35 1.11 8.44
N VAL A 114 2.16 -0.17 8.73
CA VAL A 114 2.70 -0.87 9.89
C VAL A 114 3.32 -2.19 9.43
N ASP A 115 4.41 -2.59 10.05
CA ASP A 115 4.98 -3.94 9.90
C ASP A 115 4.01 -4.97 10.50
N ALA A 116 3.46 -5.86 9.67
CA ALA A 116 2.49 -6.85 10.11
C ALA A 116 3.06 -7.87 11.11
N THR A 117 4.39 -8.00 11.18
CA THR A 117 5.06 -8.96 12.08
C THR A 117 5.40 -8.37 13.45
N SER A 118 5.69 -7.07 13.51
CA SER A 118 6.19 -6.42 14.73
C SER A 118 5.28 -5.32 15.28
N GLY A 119 4.33 -4.82 14.50
CA GLY A 119 3.50 -3.67 14.87
C GLY A 119 4.22 -2.32 14.77
N ARG A 120 5.47 -2.30 14.25
CA ARG A 120 6.25 -1.06 14.09
C ARG A 120 5.66 -0.21 12.95
N PRO A 121 5.35 1.08 13.17
CA PRO A 121 4.92 1.95 12.09
C PRO A 121 6.08 2.24 11.13
N PHE A 122 5.80 2.14 9.83
CA PHE A 122 6.70 2.55 8.75
C PHE A 122 6.56 4.04 8.48
N TRP A 123 5.32 4.50 8.27
CA TRP A 123 4.99 5.87 7.98
C TRP A 123 3.54 6.16 8.36
N ARG A 124 3.21 7.46 8.44
CA ARG A 124 1.86 7.96 8.68
C ARG A 124 1.54 9.07 7.69
N TYR A 125 0.35 9.00 7.12
CA TYR A 125 -0.29 10.08 6.40
C TYR A 125 -1.33 10.73 7.32
N GLU A 126 -1.25 12.05 7.46
CA GLU A 126 -2.20 12.84 8.25
C GLU A 126 -3.05 13.71 7.31
N HIS A 127 -4.37 13.52 7.38
CA HIS A 127 -5.33 14.26 6.57
C HIS A 127 -5.92 15.44 7.35
N GLN A 128 -5.69 16.65 6.84
CA GLN A 128 -6.26 17.88 7.38
C GLN A 128 -7.72 18.00 6.93
N LEU A 129 -8.66 17.97 7.87
CA LEU A 129 -10.07 18.23 7.60
C LEU A 129 -10.40 19.72 7.82
N PRO A 130 -11.40 20.27 7.11
CA PRO A 130 -11.92 21.60 7.40
C PRO A 130 -12.49 21.70 8.83
N ASP A 131 -12.30 22.84 9.48
CA ASP A 131 -12.75 23.08 10.85
C ASP A 131 -14.28 23.16 10.98
N ASP A 132 -14.99 23.46 9.90
CA ASP A 132 -16.45 23.62 9.85
C ASP A 132 -17.20 22.34 9.44
N LEU A 133 -16.49 21.21 9.38
CA LEU A 133 -17.07 19.94 8.99
C LEU A 133 -18.14 19.48 9.99
N ARG A 134 -19.39 19.32 9.51
CA ARG A 134 -20.51 18.85 10.32
C ARG A 134 -20.57 17.32 10.31
N ILE A 135 -20.19 16.71 11.44
CA ILE A 135 -20.08 15.26 11.60
C ILE A 135 -21.15 14.78 12.57
N CYS A 136 -22.10 13.97 12.09
CA CYS A 136 -23.23 13.52 12.91
C CYS A 136 -22.87 12.40 13.90
N CYS A 137 -21.92 11.54 13.52
CA CYS A 137 -21.91 10.15 13.98
C CYS A 137 -20.50 9.62 14.31
N GLY A 138 -19.57 10.54 14.57
CA GLY A 138 -18.15 10.27 14.81
C GLY A 138 -17.29 10.45 13.55
N ARG A 139 -15.99 10.68 13.76
CA ARG A 139 -14.97 10.87 12.71
C ARG A 139 -14.49 9.52 12.19
N ASN A 140 -15.44 8.70 11.74
CA ASN A 140 -15.20 7.31 11.42
C ASN A 140 -14.69 7.18 9.98
N ASN A 141 -13.78 6.24 9.78
CA ASN A 141 -13.33 5.78 8.48
C ASN A 141 -13.23 4.25 8.53
N ARG A 142 -13.63 3.56 7.46
CA ARG A 142 -13.74 2.09 7.43
C ARG A 142 -12.53 1.38 6.84
N GLY A 143 -11.59 2.11 6.25
CA GLY A 143 -10.38 1.51 5.70
C GLY A 143 -9.90 2.22 4.44
N VAL A 144 -8.90 1.62 3.81
CA VAL A 144 -8.30 2.07 2.56
C VAL A 144 -8.67 1.12 1.41
N ALA A 145 -8.41 1.57 0.18
CA ALA A 145 -8.30 0.72 -1.00
C ALA A 145 -6.86 0.82 -1.53
N ILE A 146 -6.41 -0.20 -2.27
CA ILE A 146 -5.07 -0.25 -2.86
C ILE A 146 -5.18 -0.68 -4.33
N LEU A 147 -4.41 -0.02 -5.19
CA LEU A 147 -4.28 -0.28 -6.64
C LEU A 147 -2.91 0.24 -7.12
#